data_AF-A0A935WU43-F1
#
_entry.id   AF-A0A935WU43-F1
#
_cell.length_a   1.000
_cell.length_b   1.000
_cell.length_c   1.000
_cell.angle_alpha   90.00
_cell.angle_beta   90.00
_cell.angle_gamma   90.00
#
_symmetry.space_group_name_H-M   'P 1'
#
loop_
_entity.id
_entity.type
_entity.pdbx_description
1 polymer ?
#
loop_
_entity_poly.entity_id
_entity_poly.type
_entity_poly.pdbx_seq_one_letter_code
_entity_poly.pdbx_strand_id
1 'polypeptide(L)'
;MDTMHTTADSIPSMDRPKTICSTDKESSTKLTSMRWPSSTNLATSPASRVSVASLARPTVVAAMLQWVFLLGCEAPHTITATFGDEIVEAPARSMALLVLSGTNCDETGTQTHEALASDSRVVLEKRGSFPVFDQALLSDLPRHVSLTFDVTAHDATGLQIGRGCRDGLETDGHALHADVVLRTLTTCRTPPRSVDLTLVLDTSVLASVSDPSNSRFSAIAERVVDVDTYPAGTTWSLVTFGGEVIEQSSPSPRKDSVRRSILALAGSASGAPRLYDGLVYAASHARARSVCTHRPGLLVVAGGPEHQSTAIYQDAQISLYGRAGDTTDDLYTLGVALSVDAYRDLADVVPIESGEVLEAFTASQLANSLDTAAVHFRRLAEP
;
A
#
# COMPACT_ATOMS: atom_id res chain seq x y z
N MET A 1 8.16 -7.22 -89.78
CA MET A 1 8.94 -6.63 -88.66
C MET A 1 8.18 -6.98 -87.41
N ASP A 2 8.36 -8.22 -86.98
CA ASP A 2 7.81 -8.80 -85.77
C ASP A 2 8.86 -8.65 -84.67
N THR A 3 8.45 -8.19 -83.49
CA THR A 3 9.30 -8.28 -82.30
C THR A 3 8.52 -8.88 -81.15
N MET A 4 9.10 -9.97 -80.64
CA MET A 4 8.65 -10.83 -79.56
C MET A 4 8.62 -10.09 -78.22
N HIS A 5 7.59 -10.36 -77.41
CA HIS A 5 7.66 -10.19 -75.96
C HIS A 5 7.63 -11.54 -75.28
N THR A 6 8.75 -11.86 -74.62
CA THR A 6 8.97 -12.99 -73.74
C THR A 6 8.35 -12.71 -72.36
N THR A 7 7.43 -13.57 -71.94
CA THR A 7 6.96 -13.69 -70.56
C THR A 7 7.98 -14.47 -69.74
N ALA A 8 8.49 -13.87 -68.65
CA ALA A 8 9.29 -14.54 -67.64
C ALA A 8 8.44 -14.77 -66.39
N ASP A 9 8.25 -16.04 -66.06
CA ASP A 9 7.67 -16.53 -64.81
C ASP A 9 8.55 -16.14 -63.61
N SER A 10 7.93 -15.61 -62.55
CA SER A 10 8.56 -15.38 -61.25
C SER A 10 7.83 -16.13 -60.13
N ILE A 11 8.40 -17.30 -59.82
CA ILE A 11 8.61 -17.99 -58.53
C ILE A 11 7.66 -17.65 -57.35
N PRO A 12 6.96 -18.63 -56.75
CA PRO A 12 6.16 -18.42 -55.54
C PRO A 12 7.04 -18.14 -54.32
N SER A 13 6.67 -17.14 -53.52
CA SER A 13 7.33 -16.83 -52.25
C SER A 13 7.10 -17.97 -51.24
N MET A 14 8.18 -18.61 -50.80
CA MET A 14 8.14 -19.47 -49.63
C MET A 14 7.80 -18.65 -48.39
N ASP A 15 6.68 -18.98 -47.74
CA ASP A 15 6.34 -18.54 -46.40
C ASP A 15 7.49 -18.89 -45.43
N ARG A 16 7.99 -17.89 -44.71
CA ARG A 16 8.93 -18.12 -43.60
C ARG A 16 8.20 -18.89 -42.49
N PRO A 17 8.81 -19.93 -41.91
CA PRO A 17 8.20 -20.64 -40.79
C PRO A 17 8.02 -19.69 -39.60
N LYS A 18 6.80 -19.63 -39.05
CA LYS A 18 6.53 -18.99 -37.76
C LYS A 18 7.30 -19.74 -36.67
N THR A 19 8.28 -19.09 -36.07
CA THR A 19 9.01 -19.59 -34.90
C THR A 19 8.07 -19.60 -33.70
N ILE A 20 7.78 -20.79 -33.17
CA ILE A 20 7.03 -20.97 -31.92
C ILE A 20 8.07 -21.08 -30.81
N CYS A 21 8.16 -20.06 -29.95
CA CYS A 21 8.94 -20.13 -28.71
C CYS A 21 8.08 -20.86 -27.67
N SER A 22 8.45 -22.09 -27.31
CA SER A 22 7.86 -22.78 -26.15
C SER A 22 8.37 -22.10 -24.87
N THR A 23 7.45 -21.63 -24.04
CA THR A 23 7.71 -21.19 -22.66
C THR A 23 7.31 -22.29 -21.69
N ASP A 24 7.85 -23.50 -21.85
CA ASP A 24 7.69 -24.54 -20.83
C ASP A 24 8.79 -24.38 -19.77
N LYS A 25 8.50 -23.59 -18.73
CA LYS A 25 9.13 -23.74 -17.42
C LYS A 25 8.14 -24.41 -16.47
N GLU A 26 8.18 -25.73 -16.48
CA GLU A 26 7.61 -26.57 -15.45
C GLU A 26 8.51 -26.51 -14.20
N SER A 27 7.98 -25.90 -13.13
CA SER A 27 8.28 -26.06 -11.70
C SER A 27 8.15 -24.73 -10.92
N SER A 28 7.05 -24.01 -11.16
CA SER A 28 6.48 -23.19 -10.08
C SER A 28 5.81 -24.17 -9.12
N THR A 29 6.38 -24.30 -7.92
CA THR A 29 5.70 -24.86 -6.75
C THR A 29 4.30 -24.26 -6.71
N LYS A 30 3.25 -25.08 -6.90
CA LYS A 30 1.88 -24.69 -6.62
C LYS A 30 1.85 -24.23 -5.17
N LEU A 31 1.71 -22.92 -4.93
CA LEU A 31 1.23 -22.45 -3.64
C LEU A 31 -0.21 -22.96 -3.52
N THR A 32 -0.35 -24.08 -2.82
CA THR A 32 -1.64 -24.53 -2.32
C THR A 32 -2.27 -23.36 -1.58
N SER A 33 -3.49 -23.01 -1.98
CA SER A 33 -4.37 -22.04 -1.33
C SER A 33 -4.09 -21.95 0.18
N MET A 34 -3.66 -20.79 0.66
CA MET A 34 -3.83 -20.46 2.07
C MET A 34 -5.34 -20.31 2.29
N ARG A 35 -5.96 -21.39 2.77
CA ARG A 35 -7.28 -21.33 3.39
C ARG A 35 -7.10 -20.62 4.72
N TRP A 36 -7.74 -19.46 4.85
CA TRP A 36 -8.03 -18.87 6.15
C TRP A 36 -8.68 -19.93 7.06
N PRO A 37 -8.21 -20.13 8.30
CA PRO A 37 -8.86 -21.04 9.22
C PRO A 37 -10.19 -20.41 9.64
N SER A 38 -11.27 -20.85 9.01
CA SER A 38 -12.60 -20.72 9.59
C SER A 38 -12.59 -21.48 10.93
N SER A 39 -12.87 -20.75 12.00
CA SER A 39 -12.89 -21.21 13.38
C SER A 39 -13.71 -22.49 13.58
N THR A 40 -13.07 -23.57 14.02
CA THR A 40 -13.65 -24.59 14.92
C THR A 40 -12.55 -25.44 15.59
N ASN A 41 -12.41 -25.25 16.90
CA ASN A 41 -12.08 -26.21 17.97
C ASN A 41 -10.90 -27.21 17.87
N LEU A 42 -9.97 -27.03 18.83
CA LEU A 42 -9.30 -28.02 19.70
C LEU A 42 -8.90 -29.40 19.14
N ALA A 43 -7.59 -29.66 19.09
CA ALA A 43 -6.86 -30.58 20.00
C ALA A 43 -5.70 -31.35 19.33
N THR A 44 -4.56 -31.35 20.03
CA THR A 44 -3.50 -32.38 20.10
C THR A 44 -2.61 -32.72 18.88
N SER A 45 -1.32 -32.44 19.05
CA SER A 45 -0.14 -33.05 18.38
C SER A 45 0.19 -34.43 19.04
N PRO A 46 1.19 -35.26 18.62
CA PRO A 46 2.29 -34.98 17.68
C PRO A 46 2.79 -36.13 16.75
N ALA A 47 3.75 -35.74 15.91
CA ALA A 47 4.94 -36.47 15.43
C ALA A 47 4.80 -37.64 14.42
N SER A 48 5.42 -37.45 13.26
CA SER A 48 6.18 -38.52 12.59
C SER A 48 7.30 -37.94 11.73
N ARG A 49 8.54 -38.29 12.09
CA ARG A 49 9.76 -38.11 11.31
C ARG A 49 9.72 -39.06 10.12
N VAL A 50 10.02 -38.58 8.92
CA VAL A 50 10.37 -39.46 7.79
C VAL A 50 11.82 -39.21 7.39
N SER A 51 12.55 -40.31 7.42
CA SER A 51 13.95 -40.52 7.09
C SER A 51 14.26 -40.33 5.61
N VAL A 52 15.34 -39.62 5.32
CA VAL A 52 15.96 -39.51 3.98
C VAL A 52 16.88 -40.72 3.79
N ALA A 53 16.60 -41.54 2.78
CA ALA A 53 17.48 -42.63 2.37
C ALA A 53 18.23 -42.23 1.08
N SER A 54 19.55 -42.27 1.18
CA SER A 54 20.54 -42.11 0.11
C SER A 54 20.55 -43.34 -0.82
N LEU A 55 20.82 -43.13 -2.12
CA LEU A 55 21.44 -44.03 -3.13
C LEU A 55 20.98 -43.51 -4.51
N ALA A 56 21.71 -43.47 -5.62
CA ALA A 56 23.10 -43.74 -5.99
C ALA A 56 23.33 -43.01 -7.33
N ARG A 57 24.56 -42.59 -7.62
CA ARG A 57 25.02 -42.29 -9.00
C ARG A 57 25.34 -43.62 -9.69
N PRO A 58 25.27 -43.71 -11.03
CA PRO A 58 26.56 -43.65 -11.74
C PRO A 58 26.53 -43.03 -13.18
N THR A 59 27.70 -42.51 -13.54
CA THR A 59 28.38 -42.44 -14.88
C THR A 59 27.68 -41.93 -16.15
N VAL A 60 28.17 -40.76 -16.60
CA VAL A 60 28.88 -40.48 -17.88
C VAL A 60 28.66 -41.50 -19.01
N VAL A 61 28.07 -41.08 -20.13
CA VAL A 61 28.57 -41.17 -21.53
C VAL A 61 27.68 -40.28 -22.43
N ALA A 62 28.27 -39.72 -23.49
CA ALA A 62 27.67 -39.15 -24.70
C ALA A 62 27.64 -37.62 -24.79
N ALA A 63 28.83 -37.05 -25.00
CA ALA A 63 29.00 -35.87 -25.83
C ALA A 63 28.51 -36.19 -27.26
N MET A 64 27.29 -35.77 -27.59
CA MET A 64 26.84 -35.62 -28.98
C MET A 64 26.71 -34.14 -29.27
N LEU A 65 27.40 -33.70 -30.33
CA LEU A 65 27.36 -32.35 -30.86
C LEU A 65 25.92 -31.90 -31.12
N GLN A 66 25.37 -31.11 -30.20
CA GLN A 66 24.25 -30.24 -30.48
C GLN A 66 24.81 -28.85 -30.73
N TRP A 67 25.23 -28.60 -31.97
CA TRP A 67 25.20 -27.25 -32.53
C TRP A 67 23.71 -26.90 -32.72
N VAL A 68 23.02 -26.69 -31.60
CA VAL A 68 21.79 -25.91 -31.61
C VAL A 68 22.23 -24.52 -32.02
N PHE A 69 21.66 -24.03 -33.12
CA PHE A 69 21.65 -22.61 -33.40
C PHE A 69 21.11 -21.91 -32.16
N LEU A 70 22.01 -21.42 -31.30
CA LEU A 70 21.76 -20.38 -30.31
C LEU A 70 21.47 -19.10 -31.09
N LEU A 71 20.38 -19.10 -31.85
CA LEU A 71 19.71 -17.87 -32.23
C LEU A 71 19.27 -17.29 -30.89
N GLY A 72 19.98 -16.26 -30.44
CA GLY A 72 19.83 -15.67 -29.13
C GLY A 72 18.37 -15.36 -28.88
N CYS A 73 17.71 -16.18 -28.04
CA CYS A 73 16.51 -15.76 -27.38
C CYS A 73 16.94 -14.63 -26.46
N GLU A 74 16.82 -13.39 -26.94
CA GLU A 74 16.90 -12.22 -26.06
C GLU A 74 15.94 -12.48 -24.91
N ALA A 75 16.47 -12.50 -23.69
CA ALA A 75 15.63 -12.65 -22.53
C ALA A 75 14.59 -11.53 -22.56
N PRO A 76 13.31 -11.83 -22.33
CA PRO A 76 12.29 -10.81 -22.44
C PRO A 76 12.46 -9.75 -21.36
N HIS A 77 12.14 -8.50 -21.71
CA HIS A 77 12.01 -7.43 -20.74
C HIS A 77 10.89 -7.79 -19.76
N THR A 78 11.16 -7.78 -18.46
CA THR A 78 10.19 -8.16 -17.42
C THR A 78 10.32 -7.24 -16.22
N ILE A 79 9.16 -6.79 -15.71
CA ILE A 79 9.05 -6.11 -14.43
C ILE A 79 8.25 -7.02 -13.51
N THR A 80 8.85 -7.38 -12.38
CA THR A 80 8.19 -8.14 -11.33
C THR A 80 7.97 -7.23 -10.14
N ALA A 81 6.74 -7.18 -9.63
CA ALA A 81 6.46 -6.50 -8.38
C ALA A 81 6.18 -7.54 -7.28
N THR A 82 6.85 -7.41 -6.14
CA THR A 82 6.65 -8.28 -4.97
C THR A 82 6.48 -7.42 -3.73
N PHE A 83 5.66 -7.84 -2.76
CA PHE A 83 5.58 -7.11 -1.50
C PHE A 83 6.78 -7.47 -0.61
N GLY A 84 7.37 -6.45 0.01
CA GLY A 84 8.34 -6.65 1.09
C GLY A 84 7.68 -7.11 2.40
N ASP A 85 6.35 -6.98 2.47
CA ASP A 85 5.54 -7.11 3.68
C ASP A 85 4.58 -8.30 3.48
N GLU A 86 4.82 -9.41 4.22
CA GLU A 86 4.09 -10.68 4.04
C GLU A 86 2.57 -10.56 4.28
N ILE A 87 2.14 -9.53 4.99
CA ILE A 87 0.75 -9.35 5.41
C ILE A 87 -0.14 -8.81 4.28
N VAL A 88 0.43 -8.15 3.26
CA VAL A 88 -0.32 -7.30 2.30
C VAL A 88 -0.43 -7.87 0.88
N GLU A 89 0.08 -9.08 0.62
CA GLU A 89 -0.04 -9.67 -0.72
C GLU A 89 -1.48 -10.07 -1.11
N ALA A 90 -2.32 -10.46 -0.15
CA ALA A 90 -3.60 -11.10 -0.41
C ALA A 90 -4.68 -10.26 -1.15
N PRO A 91 -4.78 -8.92 -1.02
CA PRO A 91 -5.79 -8.13 -1.71
C PRO A 91 -5.37 -7.59 -3.07
N ALA A 92 -4.10 -7.68 -3.50
CA ALA A 92 -3.66 -7.11 -4.78
C ALA A 92 -4.39 -7.73 -5.98
N ARG A 93 -4.95 -6.89 -6.85
CA ARG A 93 -5.66 -7.32 -8.08
C ARG A 93 -5.08 -6.70 -9.33
N SER A 94 -4.66 -5.44 -9.23
CA SER A 94 -4.09 -4.71 -10.36
C SER A 94 -2.85 -3.96 -9.95
N MET A 95 -2.08 -3.55 -10.94
CA MET A 95 -0.88 -2.73 -10.78
C MET A 95 -0.90 -1.57 -11.78
N ALA A 96 -0.34 -0.43 -11.37
CA ALA A 96 -0.03 0.68 -12.26
C ALA A 96 1.49 0.93 -12.25
N LEU A 97 2.02 1.27 -13.42
CA LEU A 97 3.44 1.52 -13.67
C LEU A 97 3.59 2.87 -14.33
N LEU A 98 4.43 3.69 -13.74
CA LEU A 98 5.01 4.87 -14.37
C LEU A 98 6.49 4.61 -14.60
N VAL A 99 6.94 4.86 -15.83
CA VAL A 99 8.37 4.93 -16.16
C VAL A 99 8.71 6.38 -16.41
N LEU A 100 9.68 6.90 -15.66
CA LEU A 100 10.12 8.28 -15.70
C LEU A 100 11.58 8.36 -16.14
N SER A 101 11.93 9.43 -16.84
CA SER A 101 13.32 9.73 -17.23
C SER A 101 13.89 10.91 -16.43
N GLY A 102 15.19 10.87 -16.15
CA GLY A 102 15.88 11.99 -15.49
C GLY A 102 15.39 12.29 -14.06
N THR A 103 14.95 11.26 -13.35
CA THR A 103 14.56 11.32 -11.93
C THR A 103 15.15 10.11 -11.20
N ASN A 104 15.04 10.10 -9.87
CA ASN A 104 15.38 8.96 -9.01
C ASN A 104 14.23 8.66 -8.04
N CYS A 105 14.36 7.59 -7.25
CA CYS A 105 13.32 7.18 -6.31
C CYS A 105 13.10 8.12 -5.12
N ASP A 106 14.15 8.83 -4.69
CA ASP A 106 14.02 9.80 -3.61
C ASP A 106 13.13 10.98 -4.04
N GLU A 107 13.26 11.44 -5.30
CA GLU A 107 12.42 12.50 -5.88
C GLU A 107 10.99 12.03 -6.19
N THR A 108 10.82 10.86 -6.82
CA THR A 108 9.47 10.35 -7.15
C THR A 108 8.68 10.03 -5.89
N GLY A 109 9.35 9.56 -4.84
CA GLY A 109 8.74 9.29 -3.55
C GLY A 109 8.15 10.52 -2.87
N THR A 110 8.50 11.76 -3.27
CA THR A 110 7.93 13.00 -2.70
C THR A 110 6.53 13.34 -3.20
N GLN A 111 6.05 12.66 -4.24
CA GLN A 111 4.74 12.89 -4.85
C GLN A 111 3.92 11.61 -4.85
N THR A 112 2.59 11.71 -4.85
CA THR A 112 1.73 10.54 -5.03
C THR A 112 1.87 9.99 -6.44
N HIS A 113 1.56 8.71 -6.64
CA HIS A 113 1.58 8.10 -7.97
C HIS A 113 0.68 8.85 -8.97
N GLU A 114 -0.52 9.25 -8.52
CA GLU A 114 -1.46 10.03 -9.34
C GLU A 114 -0.91 11.40 -9.74
N ALA A 115 -0.20 12.10 -8.83
CA ALA A 115 0.46 13.36 -9.16
C ALA A 115 1.60 13.15 -10.17
N LEU A 116 2.39 12.07 -10.01
CA LEU A 116 3.46 11.73 -10.94
C LEU A 116 2.97 11.39 -12.34
N ALA A 117 1.77 10.82 -12.49
CA ALA A 117 1.22 10.48 -13.81
C ALA A 117 1.07 11.71 -14.74
N SER A 118 1.00 12.92 -14.15
CA SER A 118 0.96 14.19 -14.90
C SER A 118 2.34 14.84 -15.09
N ASP A 119 3.42 14.22 -14.62
CA ASP A 119 4.79 14.76 -14.73
C ASP A 119 5.29 14.64 -16.18
N SER A 120 5.85 15.72 -16.71
CA SER A 120 6.45 15.76 -18.06
C SER A 120 7.57 14.75 -18.29
N ARG A 121 8.15 14.19 -17.23
CA ARG A 121 9.20 13.17 -17.26
C ARG A 121 8.67 11.75 -17.49
N VAL A 122 7.35 11.53 -17.38
CA VAL A 122 6.73 10.23 -17.65
C VAL A 122 6.90 9.89 -19.13
N VAL A 123 7.62 8.79 -19.39
CA VAL A 123 7.81 8.25 -20.74
C VAL A 123 6.85 7.10 -21.04
N LEU A 124 6.31 6.46 -20.00
CA LEU A 124 5.35 5.38 -20.12
C LEU A 124 4.43 5.36 -18.89
N GLU A 125 3.13 5.29 -19.13
CA GLU A 125 2.13 4.93 -18.13
C GLU A 125 1.41 3.66 -18.57
N LYS A 126 1.31 2.68 -17.68
CA LYS A 126 0.57 1.43 -17.92
C LYS A 126 -0.17 0.94 -16.69
N ARG A 127 -1.24 0.19 -16.97
CA ARG A 127 -2.02 -0.55 -15.96
C ARG A 127 -2.13 -2.00 -16.41
N GLY A 128 -2.11 -2.92 -15.45
CA GLY A 128 -2.08 -4.35 -15.71
C GLY A 128 -2.50 -5.18 -14.51
N SER A 129 -2.43 -6.50 -14.67
CA SER A 129 -2.70 -7.45 -13.60
C SER A 129 -1.44 -7.65 -12.74
N PHE A 130 -1.61 -7.71 -11.43
CA PHE A 130 -0.52 -8.06 -10.51
C PHE A 130 -0.17 -9.57 -10.64
N PRO A 131 1.12 -10.00 -10.53
CA PRO A 131 2.32 -9.25 -10.15
C PRO A 131 3.25 -8.83 -11.31
N VAL A 132 2.88 -9.08 -12.57
CA VAL A 132 3.80 -8.97 -13.71
C VAL A 132 3.20 -8.11 -14.82
N PHE A 133 4.01 -7.19 -15.35
CA PHE A 133 3.70 -6.50 -16.60
C PHE A 133 4.17 -7.29 -17.82
N ASP A 134 3.32 -7.31 -18.86
CA ASP A 134 3.60 -8.01 -20.12
C ASP A 134 4.76 -7.37 -20.91
N GLN A 135 5.52 -8.23 -21.59
CA GLN A 135 6.80 -7.97 -22.26
C GLN A 135 6.70 -6.97 -23.41
N ALA A 136 5.56 -6.98 -24.12
CA ALA A 136 5.32 -6.07 -25.24
C ALA A 136 5.26 -4.60 -24.81
N LEU A 137 5.11 -4.32 -23.50
CA LEU A 137 4.95 -2.96 -22.98
C LEU A 137 6.28 -2.20 -22.84
N LEU A 138 7.42 -2.91 -22.85
CA LEU A 138 8.72 -2.35 -22.54
C LEU A 138 9.60 -2.15 -23.78
N SER A 139 9.15 -2.58 -24.95
CA SER A 139 9.89 -2.45 -26.21
C SER A 139 10.08 -1.00 -26.66
N ASP A 140 9.17 -0.11 -26.23
CA ASP A 140 9.12 1.29 -26.67
C ASP A 140 9.89 2.23 -25.72
N LEU A 141 10.58 1.70 -24.72
CA LEU A 141 11.34 2.51 -23.78
C LEU A 141 12.55 3.18 -24.46
N PRO A 142 12.85 4.46 -24.14
CA PRO A 142 13.97 5.17 -24.73
C PRO A 142 15.29 4.51 -24.31
N ARG A 143 16.19 4.32 -25.29
CA ARG A 143 17.50 3.65 -25.09
C ARG A 143 18.55 4.61 -24.53
N HIS A 144 19.53 4.07 -23.80
CA HIS A 144 20.65 4.83 -23.22
C HIS A 144 20.21 6.01 -22.33
N VAL A 145 19.07 5.88 -21.67
CA VAL A 145 18.56 6.83 -20.68
C VAL A 145 18.39 6.08 -19.37
N SER A 146 18.74 6.73 -18.26
CA SER A 146 18.45 6.21 -16.93
C SER A 146 16.95 6.35 -16.65
N LEU A 147 16.31 5.21 -16.36
CA LEU A 147 14.88 5.12 -16.11
C LEU A 147 14.60 4.84 -14.63
N THR A 148 13.52 5.45 -14.15
CA THR A 148 12.92 5.18 -12.84
C THR A 148 11.54 4.57 -13.03
N PHE A 149 11.28 3.47 -12.34
CA PHE A 149 10.03 2.72 -12.37
C PHE A 149 9.32 2.97 -11.04
N ASP A 150 8.17 3.61 -11.07
CA ASP A 150 7.27 3.76 -9.92
C ASP A 150 6.07 2.82 -10.14
N VAL A 151 5.92 1.85 -9.23
CA VAL A 151 4.89 0.81 -9.34
C VAL A 151 3.98 0.90 -8.14
N THR A 152 2.67 0.88 -8.38
CA THR A 152 1.65 0.72 -7.34
C THR A 152 0.87 -0.56 -7.55
N ALA A 153 0.45 -1.18 -6.46
CA ALA A 153 -0.52 -2.26 -6.45
C ALA A 153 -1.84 -1.75 -5.85
N HIS A 154 -2.95 -2.19 -6.44
CA HIS A 154 -4.29 -1.81 -6.06
C HIS A 154 -5.15 -3.03 -5.75
N ASP A 155 -6.06 -2.88 -4.80
CA ASP A 155 -7.04 -3.90 -4.44
C ASP A 155 -8.23 -3.96 -5.43
N ALA A 156 -9.28 -4.71 -5.07
CA ALA A 156 -10.48 -4.84 -5.89
C ALA A 156 -11.32 -3.55 -5.99
N THR A 157 -11.15 -2.62 -5.06
CA THR A 157 -11.83 -1.31 -5.03
C THR A 157 -11.05 -0.22 -5.78
N GLY A 158 -9.80 -0.52 -6.15
CA GLY A 158 -8.89 0.44 -6.77
C GLY A 158 -8.03 1.20 -5.77
N LEU A 159 -8.11 0.90 -4.48
CA LEU A 159 -7.31 1.54 -3.45
C LEU A 159 -5.87 1.06 -3.53
N GLN A 160 -4.91 1.99 -3.47
CA GLN A 160 -3.49 1.66 -3.44
C GLN A 160 -3.14 0.97 -2.11
N ILE A 161 -2.63 -0.25 -2.17
CA ILE A 161 -2.24 -1.05 -1.01
C ILE A 161 -0.72 -1.27 -0.91
N GLY A 162 0.01 -0.92 -1.97
CA GLY A 162 1.47 -0.95 -1.96
C GLY A 162 2.05 -0.07 -3.04
N ARG A 163 3.23 0.47 -2.78
CA ARG A 163 4.02 1.25 -3.74
C ARG A 163 5.49 0.90 -3.61
N GLY A 164 6.18 0.85 -4.74
CA GLY A 164 7.61 0.61 -4.78
C GLY A 164 8.24 1.41 -5.90
N CYS A 165 9.53 1.68 -5.75
CA CYS A 165 10.30 2.38 -6.75
C CYS A 165 11.62 1.67 -7.04
N ARG A 166 12.02 1.66 -8.31
CA ARG A 166 13.33 1.19 -8.77
C ARG A 166 13.91 2.18 -9.78
N ASP A 167 15.07 2.75 -9.46
CA ASP A 167 15.79 3.68 -10.33
C ASP A 167 17.11 3.08 -10.83
N GLY A 168 17.83 3.85 -11.66
CA GLY A 168 19.17 3.51 -12.14
C GLY A 168 19.20 2.39 -13.17
N LEU A 169 18.09 2.12 -13.85
CA LEU A 169 18.03 1.11 -14.90
C LEU A 169 18.38 1.74 -16.25
N GLU A 170 19.47 1.27 -16.86
CA GLU A 170 19.90 1.67 -18.19
C GLU A 170 19.46 0.64 -19.23
N THR A 171 18.79 1.10 -20.27
CA THR A 171 18.36 0.29 -21.42
C THR A 171 19.47 0.28 -22.47
N ASP A 172 20.47 -0.60 -22.29
CA ASP A 172 21.62 -0.73 -23.21
C ASP A 172 21.40 -1.75 -24.34
N GLY A 173 20.14 -1.94 -24.74
CA GLY A 173 19.77 -2.96 -25.74
C GLY A 173 19.82 -4.41 -25.21
N HIS A 174 20.09 -4.59 -23.92
CA HIS A 174 19.90 -5.86 -23.22
C HIS A 174 18.48 -5.98 -22.65
N ALA A 175 18.10 -7.22 -22.35
CA ALA A 175 16.90 -7.55 -21.59
C ALA A 175 16.85 -6.71 -20.30
N LEU A 176 15.78 -5.96 -20.14
CA LEU A 176 15.53 -5.15 -18.96
C LEU A 176 14.82 -6.04 -17.94
N HIS A 177 15.47 -6.29 -16.81
CA HIS A 177 14.83 -6.96 -15.69
C HIS A 177 14.77 -6.00 -14.51
N ALA A 178 13.57 -5.71 -14.03
CA ALA A 178 13.36 -4.85 -12.88
C ALA A 178 12.51 -5.58 -11.84
N ASP A 179 13.11 -5.84 -10.68
CA ASP A 179 12.38 -6.29 -9.51
C ASP A 179 12.07 -5.08 -8.63
N VAL A 180 10.77 -4.82 -8.44
CA VAL A 180 10.28 -3.70 -7.64
C VAL A 180 9.66 -4.25 -6.37
N VAL A 181 10.26 -3.90 -5.23
CA VAL A 181 9.71 -4.26 -3.92
C VAL A 181 8.68 -3.22 -3.52
N LEU A 182 7.42 -3.63 -3.44
CA LEU A 182 6.31 -2.83 -2.96
C LEU A 182 6.28 -2.84 -1.44
N ARG A 183 5.96 -1.69 -0.85
CA ARG A 183 5.73 -1.53 0.58
C ARG A 183 4.44 -0.79 0.82
N THR A 184 3.86 -1.00 1.99
CA THR A 184 2.61 -0.35 2.35
C THR A 184 2.78 1.12 2.72
N LEU A 185 3.90 1.49 3.35
CA LEU A 185 4.38 2.87 3.43
C LEU A 185 5.56 3.08 2.51
N THR A 186 5.61 4.26 1.90
CA THR A 186 6.76 4.69 1.12
C THR A 186 7.99 4.78 2.03
N THR A 187 9.02 3.97 1.76
CA THR A 187 10.31 4.03 2.48
C THR A 187 11.25 5.03 1.84
N CYS A 188 11.84 5.89 2.65
CA CYS A 188 12.59 7.04 2.16
C CYS A 188 13.91 7.20 2.90
N ARG A 189 14.93 7.69 2.19
CA ARG A 189 16.24 7.99 2.80
C ARG A 189 16.21 9.28 3.61
N THR A 190 15.37 10.23 3.20
CA THR A 190 15.23 11.52 3.87
C THR A 190 14.12 11.41 4.93
N PRO A 191 14.33 11.93 6.15
CA PRO A 191 13.28 11.96 7.15
C PRO A 191 12.09 12.82 6.70
N PRO A 192 10.87 12.51 7.17
CA PRO A 192 9.68 13.29 6.88
C PRO A 192 9.84 14.72 7.42
N ARG A 193 9.25 15.70 6.72
CA ARG A 193 9.30 17.12 7.10
C ARG A 193 7.94 17.68 7.52
N SER A 194 6.88 16.93 7.24
CA SER A 194 5.50 17.25 7.58
C SER A 194 4.76 15.98 7.96
N VAL A 195 3.54 16.14 8.48
CA VAL A 195 2.65 15.03 8.83
C VAL A 195 1.38 15.06 7.98
N ASP A 196 0.86 13.89 7.62
CA ASP A 196 -0.49 13.73 7.06
C ASP A 196 -1.38 13.09 8.13
N LEU A 197 -2.17 13.91 8.83
CA LEU A 197 -2.95 13.48 9.97
C LEU A 197 -4.39 13.18 9.57
N THR A 198 -4.82 11.94 9.80
CA THR A 198 -6.23 11.56 9.66
C THR A 198 -6.89 11.51 11.03
N LEU A 199 -7.93 12.31 11.22
CA LEU A 199 -8.77 12.29 12.41
C LEU A 199 -9.88 11.25 12.19
N VAL A 200 -9.95 10.23 13.05
CA VAL A 200 -10.92 9.13 12.97
C VAL A 200 -11.86 9.24 14.18
N LEU A 201 -13.04 9.81 13.97
CA LEU A 201 -13.91 10.26 15.06
C LEU A 201 -15.19 9.44 15.18
N ASP A 202 -15.47 8.98 16.40
CA ASP A 202 -16.72 8.31 16.74
C ASP A 202 -17.90 9.31 16.81
N THR A 203 -18.82 9.15 15.87
CA THR A 203 -20.10 9.87 15.78
C THR A 203 -21.27 8.95 16.12
N SER A 204 -21.05 7.85 16.83
CA SER A 204 -22.12 6.95 17.24
C SER A 204 -23.03 7.55 18.32
N VAL A 205 -24.21 6.94 18.49
CA VAL A 205 -25.09 7.26 19.63
C VAL A 205 -24.39 6.96 20.96
N LEU A 206 -23.60 5.89 21.05
CA LEU A 206 -22.87 5.52 22.26
C LEU A 206 -21.77 6.52 22.62
N ALA A 207 -21.06 7.09 21.63
CA ALA A 207 -20.12 8.18 21.89
C ALA A 207 -20.79 9.41 22.51
N SER A 208 -22.03 9.69 22.13
CA SER A 208 -22.81 10.79 22.71
C SER A 208 -23.29 10.49 24.14
N VAL A 209 -23.35 9.21 24.55
CA VAL A 209 -23.59 8.84 25.95
C VAL A 209 -22.32 9.09 26.78
N SER A 210 -21.15 8.77 26.23
CA SER A 210 -19.84 8.98 26.89
C SER A 210 -19.42 10.46 26.97
N ASP A 211 -19.82 11.29 25.99
CA ASP A 211 -19.63 12.75 25.99
C ASP A 211 -20.95 13.46 25.59
N PRO A 212 -21.91 13.62 26.53
CA PRO A 212 -23.22 14.20 26.26
C PRO A 212 -23.17 15.65 25.78
N SER A 213 -22.13 16.38 26.18
CA SER A 213 -21.88 17.75 25.74
C SER A 213 -21.33 17.84 24.31
N ASN A 214 -20.90 16.73 23.70
CA ASN A 214 -20.13 16.70 22.46
C ASN A 214 -18.91 17.64 22.51
N SER A 215 -18.33 17.79 23.70
CA SER A 215 -17.21 18.68 23.98
C SER A 215 -15.92 18.24 23.26
N ARG A 216 -15.82 16.96 22.89
CA ARG A 216 -14.67 16.42 22.14
C ARG A 216 -14.42 17.14 20.83
N PHE A 217 -15.45 17.52 20.08
CA PHE A 217 -15.27 18.14 18.77
C PHE A 217 -14.63 19.52 18.88
N SER A 218 -15.09 20.35 19.82
CA SER A 218 -14.45 21.64 20.09
C SER A 218 -13.05 21.47 20.67
N ALA A 219 -12.86 20.48 21.57
CA ALA A 219 -11.55 20.21 22.16
C ALA A 219 -10.52 19.74 21.11
N ILE A 220 -10.90 18.86 20.17
CA ILE A 220 -10.02 18.40 19.09
C ILE A 220 -9.65 19.58 18.17
N ALA A 221 -10.63 20.40 17.79
CA ALA A 221 -10.38 21.58 16.97
C ALA A 221 -9.36 22.53 17.63
N GLU A 222 -9.57 22.86 18.91
CA GLU A 222 -8.71 23.81 19.64
C GLU A 222 -7.33 23.24 19.97
N ARG A 223 -7.27 21.99 20.44
CA ARG A 223 -6.05 21.41 21.04
C ARG A 223 -5.22 20.59 20.09
N VAL A 224 -5.79 20.16 18.96
CA VAL A 224 -5.06 19.39 17.94
C VAL A 224 -4.96 20.19 16.65
N VAL A 225 -6.06 20.67 16.07
CA VAL A 225 -6.00 21.31 14.75
C VAL A 225 -5.41 22.72 14.81
N ASP A 226 -5.85 23.53 15.76
CA ASP A 226 -5.49 24.97 15.86
C ASP A 226 -4.08 25.20 16.46
N VAL A 227 -3.29 24.14 16.68
CA VAL A 227 -1.94 24.27 17.23
C VAL A 227 -0.96 24.83 16.19
N ASP A 228 -0.45 26.03 16.38
CA ASP A 228 0.41 26.74 15.41
C ASP A 228 1.79 26.11 15.17
N THR A 229 2.19 25.14 15.98
CA THR A 229 3.54 24.56 15.95
C THR A 229 3.68 23.32 15.06
N TYR A 230 2.65 22.95 14.28
CA TYR A 230 2.81 21.87 13.30
C TYR A 230 3.74 22.30 12.16
N PRO A 231 4.60 21.40 11.65
CA PRO A 231 5.47 21.72 10.52
C PRO A 231 4.69 22.16 9.28
N ALA A 232 5.29 23.08 8.52
CA ALA A 232 4.71 23.55 7.27
C ALA A 232 4.48 22.39 6.29
N GLY A 233 3.34 22.39 5.60
CA GLY A 233 2.94 21.30 4.72
C GLY A 233 2.15 20.18 5.40
N THR A 234 1.90 20.28 6.71
CA THR A 234 0.99 19.37 7.42
C THR A 234 -0.40 19.38 6.79
N THR A 235 -0.93 18.20 6.49
CA THR A 235 -2.26 17.98 5.94
C THR A 235 -3.16 17.27 6.94
N TRP A 236 -4.46 17.50 6.79
CA TRP A 236 -5.48 16.98 7.69
C TRP A 236 -6.63 16.38 6.89
N SER A 237 -7.05 15.18 7.23
CA SER A 237 -8.30 14.57 6.76
C SER A 237 -9.18 14.18 7.94
N LEU A 238 -10.47 13.97 7.67
CA LEU A 238 -11.46 13.64 8.68
C LEU A 238 -12.31 12.47 8.21
N VAL A 239 -12.30 11.41 8.98
CA VAL A 239 -13.12 10.21 8.82
C VAL A 239 -13.99 10.07 10.07
N THR A 240 -15.26 9.76 9.88
CA THR A 240 -16.18 9.49 10.99
C THR A 240 -16.69 8.07 10.92
N PHE A 241 -16.97 7.48 12.08
CA PHE A 241 -17.67 6.20 12.19
C PHE A 241 -18.82 6.30 13.20
N GLY A 242 -19.99 5.80 12.82
CA GLY A 242 -21.22 5.88 13.61
C GLY A 242 -22.42 5.55 12.73
N GLY A 243 -22.63 4.26 12.46
CA GLY A 243 -23.53 3.77 11.40
C GLY A 243 -22.78 3.45 10.11
N GLU A 244 -22.32 4.47 9.38
CA GLU A 244 -21.47 4.30 8.19
C GLU A 244 -20.10 4.94 8.43
N VAL A 245 -19.09 4.47 7.69
CA VAL A 245 -17.78 5.12 7.64
C VAL A 245 -17.81 6.16 6.53
N ILE A 246 -17.53 7.42 6.88
CA ILE A 246 -17.66 8.55 5.96
C ILE A 246 -16.38 9.38 6.02
N GLU A 247 -15.78 9.64 4.86
CA GLU A 247 -14.77 10.69 4.70
C GLU A 247 -15.46 12.05 4.65
N GLN A 248 -15.37 12.80 5.74
CA GLN A 248 -15.96 14.14 5.86
C GLN A 248 -15.13 15.20 5.14
N SER A 249 -13.82 14.99 5.03
CA SER A 249 -12.93 15.86 4.27
C SER A 249 -11.67 15.14 3.81
N SER A 250 -11.36 15.29 2.53
CA SER A 250 -10.08 14.91 1.96
C SER A 250 -8.92 15.74 2.54
N PRO A 251 -7.67 15.25 2.44
CA PRO A 251 -6.50 15.91 3.01
C PRO A 251 -6.39 17.37 2.59
N SER A 252 -6.26 18.26 3.57
CA SER A 252 -6.15 19.68 3.35
C SER A 252 -5.13 20.31 4.28
N PRO A 253 -4.29 21.25 3.81
CA PRO A 253 -3.46 22.07 4.69
C PRO A 253 -4.28 23.20 5.36
N ARG A 254 -5.57 23.37 4.98
CA ARG A 254 -6.42 24.48 5.46
C ARG A 254 -7.12 24.10 6.76
N LYS A 255 -6.48 24.40 7.89
CA LYS A 255 -7.01 24.18 9.25
C LYS A 255 -8.45 24.69 9.44
N ASP A 256 -8.78 25.88 8.95
CA ASP A 256 -10.14 26.45 9.06
C ASP A 256 -11.23 25.60 8.39
N SER A 257 -10.88 24.88 7.32
CA SER A 257 -11.83 23.97 6.67
C SER A 257 -12.09 22.75 7.53
N VAL A 258 -11.02 22.15 8.05
CA VAL A 258 -11.05 20.95 8.90
C VAL A 258 -11.77 21.25 10.21
N ARG A 259 -11.43 22.39 10.84
CA ARG A 259 -12.10 22.92 12.04
C ARG A 259 -13.60 23.04 11.86
N ARG A 260 -14.06 23.63 10.75
CA ARG A 260 -15.49 23.74 10.45
C ARG A 260 -16.14 22.37 10.28
N SER A 261 -15.48 21.44 9.58
CA SER A 261 -16.00 20.07 9.41
C SER A 261 -16.14 19.35 10.76
N ILE A 262 -15.15 19.45 11.65
CA ILE A 262 -15.19 18.84 13.00
C ILE A 262 -16.35 19.43 13.81
N LEU A 263 -16.46 20.76 13.86
CA LEU A 263 -17.50 21.43 14.64
C LEU A 263 -18.90 21.14 14.12
N ALA A 264 -19.05 20.88 12.81
CA ALA A 264 -20.33 20.48 12.20
C ALA A 264 -20.80 19.08 12.63
N LEU A 265 -19.92 18.25 13.21
CA LEU A 265 -20.29 16.94 13.76
C LEU A 265 -21.04 17.05 15.10
N ALA A 266 -21.07 18.23 15.73
CA ALA A 266 -21.84 18.46 16.94
C ALA A 266 -23.34 18.28 16.65
N GLY A 267 -23.88 17.11 17.00
CA GLY A 267 -25.27 16.72 16.74
C GLY A 267 -25.47 15.70 15.61
N SER A 268 -24.40 15.21 14.98
CA SER A 268 -24.48 14.19 13.92
C SER A 268 -24.47 12.75 14.48
N ALA A 269 -24.91 12.55 15.73
CA ALA A 269 -24.85 11.25 16.37
C ALA A 269 -25.78 10.24 15.67
N SER A 270 -25.23 9.14 15.17
CA SER A 270 -26.00 8.14 14.42
C SER A 270 -25.47 6.73 14.59
N GLY A 271 -26.35 5.73 14.50
CA GLY A 271 -25.98 4.31 14.42
C GLY A 271 -25.17 3.76 15.60
N ALA A 272 -24.68 2.53 15.41
CA ALA A 272 -23.74 1.88 16.32
C ALA A 272 -22.28 2.23 15.95
N PRO A 273 -21.35 2.13 16.91
CA PRO A 273 -19.92 2.23 16.61
C PRO A 273 -19.47 1.17 15.60
N ARG A 274 -18.58 1.60 14.69
CA ARG A 274 -17.89 0.78 13.69
C ARG A 274 -16.41 1.17 13.65
N LEU A 275 -15.77 1.07 14.82
CA LEU A 275 -14.39 1.44 15.05
C LEU A 275 -13.44 0.69 14.09
N TYR A 276 -13.60 -0.63 13.94
CA TYR A 276 -12.71 -1.42 13.08
C TYR A 276 -12.84 -1.05 11.61
N ASP A 277 -14.07 -0.85 11.10
CA ASP A 277 -14.25 -0.36 9.73
C ASP A 277 -13.63 1.04 9.54
N GLY A 278 -13.81 1.92 10.53
CA GLY A 278 -13.24 3.27 10.52
C GLY A 278 -11.71 3.25 10.48
N LEU A 279 -11.08 2.39 11.29
CA LEU A 279 -9.63 2.18 11.31
C LEU A 279 -9.12 1.64 9.97
N VAL A 280 -9.71 0.55 9.46
CA VAL A 280 -9.31 -0.06 8.18
C VAL A 280 -9.40 0.96 7.05
N TYR A 281 -10.51 1.71 6.98
CA TYR A 281 -10.71 2.74 5.98
C TYR A 281 -9.66 3.85 6.08
N ALA A 282 -9.48 4.43 7.27
CA ALA A 282 -8.57 5.54 7.49
C ALA A 282 -7.10 5.13 7.26
N ALA A 283 -6.70 3.97 7.76
CA ALA A 283 -5.36 3.42 7.58
C ALA A 283 -5.04 3.19 6.11
N SER A 284 -5.95 2.56 5.37
CA SER A 284 -5.74 2.27 3.95
C SER A 284 -5.64 3.55 3.12
N HIS A 285 -6.45 4.58 3.43
CA HIS A 285 -6.36 5.89 2.77
C HIS A 285 -5.08 6.66 3.15
N ALA A 286 -4.64 6.58 4.41
CA ALA A 286 -3.39 7.19 4.85
C ALA A 286 -2.18 6.55 4.15
N ARG A 287 -2.16 5.21 4.02
CA ARG A 287 -1.11 4.46 3.29
C ARG A 287 -1.08 4.81 1.80
N ALA A 288 -2.25 4.86 1.16
CA ALA A 288 -2.38 5.21 -0.26
C ALA A 288 -1.79 6.59 -0.60
N ARG A 289 -1.78 7.51 0.36
CA ARG A 289 -1.23 8.85 0.20
C ARG A 289 0.18 9.03 0.75
N SER A 290 0.79 7.98 1.30
CA SER A 290 2.12 8.07 1.90
C SER A 290 3.16 8.49 0.87
N VAL A 291 3.93 9.53 1.21
CA VAL A 291 5.03 10.09 0.40
C VAL A 291 6.19 10.42 1.33
N CYS A 292 7.40 10.51 0.79
CA CYS A 292 8.62 10.67 1.58
C CYS A 292 8.67 11.91 2.47
N THR A 293 8.00 12.99 2.06
CA THR A 293 7.99 14.24 2.82
C THR A 293 6.98 14.23 3.97
N HIS A 294 6.05 13.26 4.00
CA HIS A 294 4.92 13.24 4.91
C HIS A 294 4.87 11.94 5.70
N ARG A 295 4.95 12.03 7.04
CA ARG A 295 4.65 10.89 7.90
C ARG A 295 3.13 10.79 8.10
N PRO A 296 2.47 9.71 7.66
CA PRO A 296 1.05 9.52 7.96
C PRO A 296 0.87 9.21 9.46
N GLY A 297 -0.19 9.77 10.05
CA GLY A 297 -0.58 9.53 11.43
C GLY A 297 -2.09 9.49 11.60
N LEU A 298 -2.57 8.73 12.59
CA LEU A 298 -3.98 8.56 12.91
C LEU A 298 -4.25 9.05 14.34
N LEU A 299 -5.22 9.95 14.50
CA LEU A 299 -5.83 10.25 15.81
C LEU A 299 -7.22 9.63 15.85
N VAL A 300 -7.41 8.62 16.68
CA VAL A 300 -8.66 7.88 16.79
C VAL A 300 -9.33 8.25 18.08
N VAL A 301 -10.55 8.81 18.03
CA VAL A 301 -11.33 9.16 19.22
C VAL A 301 -12.57 8.29 19.27
N ALA A 302 -12.59 7.31 20.18
CA ALA A 302 -13.65 6.32 20.30
C ALA A 302 -14.43 6.49 21.61
N GLY A 303 -15.76 6.45 21.54
CA GLY A 303 -16.62 6.65 22.69
C GLY A 303 -17.48 5.46 23.07
N GLY A 304 -17.86 4.62 22.11
CA GLY A 304 -18.57 3.35 22.34
C GLY A 304 -17.71 2.12 22.07
N PRO A 305 -18.10 0.95 22.60
CA PRO A 305 -17.50 -0.32 22.20
C PRO A 305 -17.74 -0.61 20.72
N GLU A 306 -16.78 -1.26 20.09
CA GLU A 306 -16.96 -1.89 18.79
C GLU A 306 -18.17 -2.84 18.81
N HIS A 307 -18.99 -2.79 17.76
CA HIS A 307 -20.23 -3.59 17.72
C HIS A 307 -20.63 -4.07 16.33
N GLN A 308 -20.63 -3.18 15.32
CA GLN A 308 -21.22 -3.46 14.00
C GLN A 308 -20.23 -3.35 12.85
N SER A 309 -18.93 -3.40 13.12
CA SER A 309 -17.96 -3.42 12.03
C SER A 309 -18.10 -4.68 11.19
N THR A 310 -17.92 -4.51 9.88
CA THR A 310 -17.74 -5.62 8.94
C THR A 310 -16.34 -6.20 9.02
N ALA A 311 -15.35 -5.33 9.26
CA ALA A 311 -13.98 -5.68 9.58
C ALA A 311 -13.93 -6.34 10.96
N ILE A 312 -13.12 -7.39 11.06
CA ILE A 312 -12.81 -8.00 12.35
C ILE A 312 -11.59 -7.32 12.98
N TYR A 313 -11.37 -7.62 14.25
CA TYR A 313 -10.20 -7.16 15.00
C TYR A 313 -8.88 -7.34 14.22
N GLN A 314 -8.67 -8.51 13.61
CA GLN A 314 -7.45 -8.80 12.84
C GLN A 314 -7.30 -7.89 11.62
N ASP A 315 -8.40 -7.52 10.94
CA ASP A 315 -8.34 -6.64 9.77
C ASP A 315 -7.90 -5.23 10.19
N ALA A 316 -8.48 -4.72 11.28
CA ALA A 316 -8.11 -3.43 11.84
C ALA A 316 -6.66 -3.43 12.31
N GLN A 317 -6.24 -4.50 13.00
CA GLN A 317 -4.86 -4.70 13.42
C GLN A 317 -3.94 -4.66 12.18
N ILE A 318 -4.13 -5.57 11.23
CA ILE A 318 -3.34 -5.66 10.00
C ILE A 318 -3.27 -4.32 9.25
N SER A 319 -4.33 -3.51 9.25
CA SER A 319 -4.31 -2.21 8.58
C SER A 319 -3.33 -1.21 9.21
N LEU A 320 -3.12 -1.29 10.54
CA LEU A 320 -2.22 -0.42 11.30
C LEU A 320 -0.78 -0.91 11.27
N TYR A 321 -0.57 -2.22 11.27
CA TYR A 321 0.76 -2.82 11.18
C TYR A 321 1.29 -2.79 9.75
N GLY A 322 2.56 -2.47 9.59
CA GLY A 322 3.30 -2.75 8.37
C GLY A 322 3.79 -4.19 8.36
N ARG A 323 5.02 -4.39 7.90
CA ARG A 323 5.71 -5.68 8.01
C ARG A 323 5.90 -6.12 9.46
N ALA A 324 5.58 -7.38 9.75
CA ALA A 324 5.83 -7.99 11.05
C ALA A 324 7.30 -7.82 11.48
N GLY A 325 7.52 -7.12 12.60
CA GLY A 325 8.84 -6.85 13.17
C GLY A 325 9.61 -5.68 12.53
N ASP A 326 9.00 -4.90 11.63
CA ASP A 326 9.56 -3.66 11.10
C ASP A 326 8.63 -2.47 11.44
N THR A 327 8.85 -1.86 12.60
CA THR A 327 8.07 -0.72 13.10
C THR A 327 8.18 0.53 12.22
N THR A 328 9.14 0.58 11.29
CA THR A 328 9.30 1.73 10.40
C THR A 328 8.14 1.86 9.40
N ASP A 329 7.44 0.75 9.14
CA ASP A 329 6.32 0.60 8.21
C ASP A 329 4.93 0.63 8.90
N ASP A 330 4.91 0.82 10.22
CA ASP A 330 3.67 0.98 10.97
C ASP A 330 3.11 2.41 10.84
N LEU A 331 1.78 2.49 10.78
CA LEU A 331 1.08 3.76 10.88
C LEU A 331 1.09 4.24 12.33
N TYR A 332 1.63 5.44 12.54
CA TYR A 332 1.62 6.01 13.86
C TYR A 332 0.19 6.32 14.31
N THR A 333 -0.27 5.68 15.38
CA THR A 333 -1.68 5.73 15.79
C THR A 333 -1.83 6.11 17.25
N LEU A 334 -2.59 7.16 17.53
CA LEU A 334 -2.99 7.54 18.89
C LEU A 334 -4.48 7.32 19.08
N GLY A 335 -4.83 6.44 20.00
CA GLY A 335 -6.20 6.22 20.45
C GLY A 335 -6.53 7.14 21.63
N VAL A 336 -7.71 7.73 21.65
CA VAL A 336 -8.28 8.45 22.79
C VAL A 336 -9.64 7.85 23.08
N ALA A 337 -9.76 7.19 24.23
CA ALA A 337 -10.95 6.45 24.63
C ALA A 337 -11.80 7.25 25.62
N LEU A 338 -13.06 7.51 25.27
CA LEU A 338 -14.00 8.23 26.13
C LEU A 338 -14.74 7.31 27.11
N SER A 339 -14.61 5.99 26.95
CA SER A 339 -15.18 4.98 27.84
C SER A 339 -14.24 3.80 28.03
N VAL A 340 -14.44 3.02 29.09
CA VAL A 340 -13.62 1.85 29.41
C VAL A 340 -13.70 0.78 28.32
N ASP A 341 -14.87 0.58 27.72
CA ASP A 341 -15.02 -0.43 26.68
C ASP A 341 -14.34 0.01 25.37
N ALA A 342 -14.48 1.28 24.98
CA ALA A 342 -13.73 1.85 23.86
C ALA A 342 -12.20 1.78 24.09
N TYR A 343 -11.75 1.92 25.34
CA TYR A 343 -10.33 1.77 25.68
C TYR A 343 -9.84 0.35 25.43
N ARG A 344 -10.62 -0.67 25.82
CA ARG A 344 -10.26 -2.08 25.58
C ARG A 344 -10.15 -2.36 24.08
N ASP A 345 -11.15 -1.96 23.30
CA ASP A 345 -11.15 -2.21 21.86
C ASP A 345 -9.99 -1.50 21.15
N LEU A 346 -9.67 -0.26 21.54
CA LEU A 346 -8.51 0.46 21.02
C LEU A 346 -7.19 -0.18 21.47
N ALA A 347 -7.06 -0.55 22.74
CA ALA A 347 -5.82 -1.12 23.30
C ALA A 347 -5.50 -2.48 22.70
N ASP A 348 -6.52 -3.24 22.28
CA ASP A 348 -6.31 -4.49 21.57
C ASP A 348 -5.73 -4.23 20.16
N VAL A 349 -6.23 -3.21 19.44
CA VAL A 349 -5.89 -3.00 18.01
C VAL A 349 -4.66 -2.13 17.78
N VAL A 350 -4.46 -1.09 18.60
CA VAL A 350 -3.39 -0.11 18.40
C VAL A 350 -2.03 -0.74 18.74
N PRO A 351 -1.06 -0.68 17.82
CA PRO A 351 0.26 -1.27 18.04
C PRO A 351 1.00 -0.56 19.18
N ILE A 352 1.53 -1.32 20.15
CA ILE A 352 2.25 -0.78 21.31
C ILE A 352 3.53 -0.04 20.90
N GLU A 353 4.22 -0.49 19.85
CA GLU A 353 5.52 0.05 19.45
C GLU A 353 5.39 1.34 18.60
N SER A 354 4.26 1.51 17.94
CA SER A 354 3.98 2.58 16.97
C SER A 354 2.71 3.37 17.31
N GLY A 355 2.22 3.22 18.55
CA GLY A 355 1.00 3.87 19.00
C GLY A 355 0.84 3.86 20.51
N GLU A 356 -0.18 4.57 20.96
CA GLU A 356 -0.55 4.67 22.37
C GLU A 356 -2.05 4.89 22.49
N VAL A 357 -2.67 4.33 23.53
CA VAL A 357 -4.09 4.55 23.84
C VAL A 357 -4.19 5.33 25.15
N LEU A 358 -4.82 6.49 25.07
CA LEU A 358 -4.98 7.43 26.16
C LEU A 358 -6.41 7.37 26.70
N GLU A 359 -6.54 7.34 28.02
CA GLU A 359 -7.83 7.41 28.69
C GLU A 359 -8.37 8.85 28.72
N ALA A 360 -9.66 9.03 28.42
CA ALA A 360 -10.32 10.32 28.35
C ALA A 360 -11.76 10.27 28.92
N PHE A 361 -11.93 9.58 30.05
CA PHE A 361 -13.24 9.35 30.68
C PHE A 361 -13.85 10.61 31.33
N THR A 362 -13.11 11.71 31.39
CA THR A 362 -13.54 13.00 31.92
C THR A 362 -13.08 14.13 31.00
N ALA A 363 -13.74 15.29 31.05
CA ALA A 363 -13.35 16.45 30.24
C ALA A 363 -11.89 16.90 30.47
N SER A 364 -11.38 16.81 31.71
CA SER A 364 -9.98 17.11 32.01
C SER A 364 -9.02 16.07 31.45
N GLN A 365 -9.37 14.78 31.52
CA GLN A 365 -8.55 13.74 30.89
C GLN A 365 -8.55 13.88 29.37
N LEU A 366 -9.71 14.16 28.76
CA LEU A 366 -9.82 14.44 27.32
C LEU A 366 -8.91 15.60 26.90
N ALA A 367 -8.96 16.72 27.61
CA ALA A 367 -8.08 17.86 27.34
C ALA A 367 -6.59 17.46 27.40
N ASN A 368 -6.17 16.76 28.46
CA ASN A 368 -4.79 16.31 28.62
C ASN A 368 -4.37 15.31 27.53
N SER A 369 -5.23 14.35 27.19
CA SER A 369 -4.96 13.34 26.17
C SER A 369 -4.83 13.95 24.77
N LEU A 370 -5.62 14.98 24.46
CA LEU A 370 -5.49 15.73 23.22
C LEU A 370 -4.23 16.60 23.17
N ASP A 371 -3.83 17.21 24.28
CA ASP A 371 -2.56 17.94 24.37
C ASP A 371 -1.37 16.99 24.17
N THR A 372 -1.39 15.82 24.79
CA THR A 372 -0.41 14.75 24.57
C THR A 372 -0.38 14.34 23.10
N ALA A 373 -1.55 14.11 22.49
CA ALA A 373 -1.61 13.73 21.08
C ALA A 373 -0.99 14.80 20.17
N ALA A 374 -1.27 16.08 20.41
CA ALA A 374 -0.65 17.17 19.67
C ALA A 374 0.88 17.20 19.83
N VAL A 375 1.41 16.93 21.03
CA VAL A 375 2.87 16.81 21.26
C VAL A 375 3.46 15.67 20.43
N HIS A 376 2.85 14.49 20.45
CA HIS A 376 3.34 13.32 19.74
C HIS A 376 3.34 13.52 18.22
N PHE A 377 2.25 14.04 17.64
CA PHE A 377 2.20 14.27 16.19
C PHE A 377 3.20 15.34 15.72
N ARG A 378 3.53 16.34 16.54
CA ARG A 378 4.60 17.29 16.18
C ARG A 378 5.95 16.60 16.07
N ARG A 379 6.25 15.68 16.99
CA ARG A 379 7.51 14.92 17.00
C ARG A 379 7.66 13.98 15.81
N LEU A 380 6.57 13.54 15.18
CA LEU A 380 6.64 12.66 13.99
C LEU A 380 7.34 13.28 12.78
N ALA A 381 7.39 14.61 12.72
CA ALA A 381 8.07 15.34 11.66
C ALA A 381 9.32 16.08 12.15
N GLU A 382 9.78 15.76 13.37
CA GLU A 382 11.12 16.13 13.84
C GLU A 382 12.15 15.14 13.26
N PRO A 383 13.28 15.61 12.73
CA PRO A 383 14.27 14.80 12.01
C PRO A 383 15.10 13.87 12.90
#